data_AF-A8N6F3-F1
#
_entry.id   AF-A8N6F3-F1
#
_cell.length_a   1.000
_cell.length_b   1.000
_cell.length_c   1.000
_cell.angle_alpha   90.00
_cell.angle_beta   90.00
_cell.angle_gamma   90.00
#
_symmetry.space_group_name_H-M   'P 1'
#
loop_
_entity.id
_entity.type
_entity.pdbx_description
1 polymer ?
#
loop_
_entity_poly.entity_id
_entity_poly.type
_entity_poly.pdbx_seq_one_letter_code
_entity_poly.pdbx_strand_id
1 'polypeptide(L)'
;MASSSLLESPGNPFAPTGMSRAPTRRPPRQPIVSHHEVIEISSDDDEPPPPPRRTSVAPSSSTVAELRKQVRRLKDEKEQLKRKVQTLHDDLESTVQKIRCLETQSNEGRDKVVLPYDDLEDIISCNICTNTMFVPYILSGCGHTFCQKCLIEWFDATLRNFLNANPHYNPNQPLGPHLAALLQQPQLLMNPAAAAFIAAHSPPQPQYNCPECRAPVKSAPTENFGMKSLVQMVANARKEAIPPPPARPRASVWEGFFPRRT
;
A
#
# COMPACT_ATOMS: atom_id res chain seq x y z
N MET A 1 -38.97 -24.70 -37.15
CA MET A 1 -39.88 -23.77 -36.47
C MET A 1 -39.03 -22.79 -35.71
N ALA A 2 -38.94 -21.57 -36.25
CA ALA A 2 -38.29 -20.44 -35.63
C ALA A 2 -39.08 -20.01 -34.39
N SER A 3 -38.39 -19.54 -33.36
CA SER A 3 -38.86 -18.45 -32.50
C SER A 3 -37.67 -17.95 -31.67
N SER A 4 -37.15 -16.82 -32.14
CA SER A 4 -36.29 -15.90 -31.41
C SER A 4 -37.14 -15.08 -30.43
N SER A 5 -36.64 -14.92 -29.21
CA SER A 5 -37.02 -13.86 -28.24
C SER A 5 -35.76 -13.65 -27.39
N LEU A 6 -34.91 -12.63 -27.53
CA LEU A 6 -35.10 -11.18 -27.37
C LEU A 6 -36.03 -10.82 -26.21
N LEU A 7 -35.46 -10.07 -25.24
CA LEU A 7 -36.00 -9.18 -24.20
C LEU A 7 -35.02 -9.23 -23.00
N GLU A 8 -34.01 -8.37 -23.01
CA GLU A 8 -33.96 -7.05 -22.35
C GLU A 8 -33.53 -7.12 -20.87
N SER A 9 -32.36 -6.52 -20.63
CA SER A 9 -31.72 -6.32 -19.32
C SER A 9 -32.47 -5.29 -18.47
N PRO A 10 -32.60 -5.46 -17.15
CA PRO A 10 -33.05 -4.37 -16.28
C PRO A 10 -31.93 -3.36 -16.08
N GLY A 11 -32.17 -2.15 -16.61
CA GLY A 11 -31.29 -1.00 -16.51
C GLY A 11 -31.09 -0.52 -15.07
N ASN A 12 -29.84 -0.19 -14.78
CA ASN A 12 -29.34 0.40 -13.54
C ASN A 12 -29.81 1.88 -13.44
N PRO A 13 -30.47 2.32 -12.34
CA PRO A 13 -30.94 3.69 -12.22
C PRO A 13 -29.91 4.54 -11.47
N PHE A 14 -28.82 4.93 -12.11
CA PHE A 14 -27.94 5.98 -11.59
C PHE A 14 -27.47 6.88 -12.73
N ALA A 15 -28.28 7.90 -13.00
CA ALA A 15 -27.90 9.04 -13.84
C ALA A 15 -26.96 9.97 -13.04
N PRO A 16 -25.82 10.40 -13.60
CA PRO A 16 -24.98 11.42 -12.99
C PRO A 16 -25.52 12.81 -13.37
N THR A 17 -26.04 13.54 -12.39
CA THR A 17 -26.28 14.99 -12.51
C THR A 17 -24.95 15.73 -12.61
N GLY A 18 -24.70 16.34 -13.76
CA GLY A 18 -23.61 17.28 -13.97
C GLY A 18 -23.85 18.57 -13.19
N MET A 19 -22.88 18.94 -12.35
CA MET A 19 -22.74 20.29 -11.83
C MET A 19 -21.30 20.76 -12.05
N SER A 20 -21.14 21.51 -13.13
CA SER A 20 -19.92 22.22 -13.51
C SER A 20 -19.61 23.30 -12.48
N ARG A 21 -18.46 23.20 -11.81
CA ARG A 21 -17.90 24.24 -10.93
C ARG A 21 -17.36 25.38 -11.78
N ALA A 22 -17.95 26.57 -11.64
CA ALA A 22 -17.43 27.81 -12.18
C ALA A 22 -16.29 28.37 -11.29
N PRO A 23 -15.24 29.00 -11.88
CA PRO A 23 -14.08 29.51 -11.15
C PRO A 23 -14.28 30.96 -10.69
N THR A 24 -14.11 31.23 -9.40
CA THR A 24 -14.09 32.59 -8.85
C THR A 24 -12.69 33.21 -9.00
N ARG A 25 -12.64 34.26 -9.84
CA ARG A 25 -11.45 35.06 -10.15
C ARG A 25 -11.07 35.98 -8.98
N ARG A 26 -9.79 35.96 -8.60
CA ARG A 26 -9.15 36.92 -7.68
C ARG A 26 -8.79 38.21 -8.42
N PRO A 27 -9.01 39.41 -7.84
CA PRO A 27 -8.52 40.67 -8.40
C PRO A 27 -7.03 40.92 -8.06
N PRO A 28 -6.35 41.83 -8.79
CA PRO A 28 -4.88 41.90 -8.87
C PRO A 28 -4.23 42.71 -7.75
N ARG A 29 -2.95 42.39 -7.50
CA ARG A 29 -2.02 43.10 -6.61
C ARG A 29 -1.69 44.49 -7.17
N GLN A 30 -1.60 45.49 -6.29
CA GLN A 30 -0.94 46.77 -6.53
C GLN A 30 0.38 46.87 -5.74
N PRO A 31 1.33 47.73 -6.17
CA PRO A 31 2.74 47.62 -5.83
C PRO A 31 3.12 48.22 -4.47
N ILE A 32 4.24 47.73 -3.97
CA ILE A 32 4.98 48.22 -2.81
C ILE A 32 5.51 49.63 -3.11
N VAL A 33 5.23 50.60 -2.23
CA VAL A 33 6.03 51.82 -2.09
C VAL A 33 6.43 51.94 -0.62
N SER A 34 7.72 51.76 -0.39
CA SER A 34 8.40 51.99 0.89
C SER A 34 8.65 53.48 1.07
N HIS A 35 8.01 54.11 2.04
CA HIS A 35 8.47 55.41 2.56
C HIS A 35 9.41 55.14 3.74
N HIS A 36 10.70 54.99 3.45
CA HIS A 36 11.76 55.28 4.40
C HIS A 36 11.91 56.80 4.44
N GLU A 37 11.26 57.45 5.40
CA GLU A 37 11.57 58.84 5.74
C GLU A 37 12.49 58.80 6.96
N VAL A 38 13.78 58.99 6.69
CA VAL A 38 14.83 59.16 7.69
C VAL A 38 14.61 60.54 8.30
N ILE A 39 14.25 60.60 9.58
CA ILE A 39 14.21 61.86 10.33
C ILE A 39 15.66 62.22 10.67
N GLU A 40 16.24 63.12 9.88
CA GLU A 40 17.48 63.81 10.23
C GLU A 40 17.19 64.80 11.36
N ILE A 41 17.91 64.62 12.48
CA ILE A 41 17.89 65.51 13.64
C ILE A 41 19.07 66.46 13.48
N SER A 42 18.81 67.75 13.29
CA SER A 42 19.77 68.84 13.46
C SER A 42 19.01 69.98 14.15
N SER A 43 19.22 70.21 15.44
CA SER A 43 20.27 71.05 16.09
C SER A 43 19.86 72.53 16.18
N ASP A 44 19.97 73.04 17.42
CA ASP A 44 19.71 74.39 17.99
C ASP A 44 19.95 75.63 17.11
N ASP A 45 19.15 76.70 17.30
CA ASP A 45 19.56 77.98 17.93
C ASP A 45 18.39 79.01 18.07
N ASP A 46 18.58 79.99 18.96
CA ASP A 46 17.65 80.92 19.65
C ASP A 46 16.84 82.00 18.84
N GLU A 47 15.72 82.47 19.44
CA GLU A 47 15.22 83.89 19.57
C GLU A 47 13.67 84.12 19.38
N PRO A 48 12.95 84.96 20.19
CA PRO A 48 11.47 85.02 20.28
C PRO A 48 10.82 86.31 19.65
N PRO A 49 9.54 86.68 19.94
CA PRO A 49 8.28 86.38 19.23
C PRO A 49 7.61 87.63 18.55
N PRO A 50 6.37 87.52 17.98
CA PRO A 50 5.21 88.16 18.64
C PRO A 50 3.84 87.41 18.48
N PRO A 51 2.80 87.73 19.29
CA PRO A 51 1.54 86.97 19.33
C PRO A 51 0.43 87.59 18.46
N PRO A 52 -0.66 86.85 18.17
CA PRO A 52 -1.93 87.36 18.65
C PRO A 52 -3.00 86.34 19.09
N ARG A 53 -3.79 86.83 20.06
CA ARG A 53 -5.24 86.68 20.29
C ARG A 53 -5.79 85.29 20.61
N ARG A 54 -5.91 85.08 21.93
CA ARG A 54 -6.74 84.06 22.58
C ARG A 54 -8.22 84.47 22.51
N THR A 55 -9.04 83.65 21.87
CA THR A 55 -10.43 83.43 22.33
C THR A 55 -10.38 82.28 23.33
N SER A 56 -10.47 82.63 24.61
CA SER A 56 -10.50 81.67 25.71
C SER A 56 -11.86 80.98 25.79
N VAL A 57 -12.04 79.88 25.07
CA VAL A 57 -13.00 78.85 25.50
C VAL A 57 -12.25 77.98 26.50
N ALA A 58 -12.50 78.22 27.80
CA ALA A 58 -11.96 77.36 28.84
C ALA A 58 -12.45 75.93 28.60
N PRO A 59 -11.57 74.92 28.45
CA PRO A 59 -12.02 73.54 28.47
C PRO A 59 -12.63 73.31 29.86
N SER A 60 -13.85 72.80 29.92
CA SER A 60 -14.40 72.34 31.19
C SER A 60 -13.40 71.33 31.76
N SER A 61 -12.90 71.58 32.98
CA SER A 61 -11.91 70.72 33.67
C SER A 61 -12.25 69.22 33.57
N SER A 62 -13.55 68.91 33.49
CA SER A 62 -14.15 67.60 33.24
C SER A 62 -13.72 66.92 31.92
N THR A 63 -13.70 67.63 30.79
CA THR A 63 -13.35 67.04 29.47
C THR A 63 -11.88 66.67 29.35
N VAL A 64 -10.99 67.53 29.87
CA VAL A 64 -9.53 67.26 29.90
C VAL A 64 -9.22 66.10 30.84
N ALA A 65 -9.95 65.98 31.96
CA ALA A 65 -9.82 64.84 32.86
C ALA A 65 -10.25 63.51 32.20
N GLU A 66 -11.36 63.51 31.46
CA GLU A 66 -11.85 62.30 30.77
C GLU A 66 -10.92 61.87 29.63
N LEU A 67 -10.41 62.81 28.82
CA LEU A 67 -9.41 62.52 27.78
C LEU A 67 -8.12 61.93 28.38
N ARG A 68 -7.63 62.49 29.50
CA ARG A 68 -6.47 61.93 30.21
C ARG A 68 -6.73 60.52 30.75
N LYS A 69 -7.97 60.20 31.14
CA LYS A 69 -8.38 58.85 31.55
C LYS A 69 -8.45 57.89 30.37
N GLN A 70 -8.90 58.37 29.21
CA GLN A 70 -8.95 57.59 27.97
C GLN A 70 -7.55 57.30 27.42
N VAL A 71 -6.64 58.27 27.46
CA VAL A 71 -5.22 58.06 27.09
C VAL A 71 -4.55 57.02 27.99
N ARG A 72 -4.85 57.03 29.29
CA ARG A 72 -4.36 55.99 30.22
C ARG A 72 -4.90 54.60 29.85
N ARG A 73 -6.22 54.47 29.67
CA ARG A 73 -6.85 53.20 29.23
C ARG A 73 -6.26 52.67 27.93
N LEU A 74 -6.11 53.50 26.91
CA LEU A 74 -5.53 53.11 25.63
C LEU A 74 -4.04 52.72 25.73
N LYS A 75 -3.28 53.35 26.64
CA LYS A 75 -1.89 52.94 26.91
C LYS A 75 -1.82 51.57 27.57
N ASP A 76 -2.70 51.30 28.53
CA ASP A 76 -2.78 50.01 29.21
C ASP A 76 -3.22 48.90 28.23
N GLU A 77 -4.22 49.15 27.37
CA GLU A 77 -4.66 48.23 26.31
C GLU A 77 -3.56 47.96 25.28
N LYS A 78 -2.82 49.00 24.86
CA LYS A 78 -1.69 48.85 23.93
C LYS A 78 -0.61 47.95 24.53
N GLU A 79 -0.29 48.13 25.80
CA GLU A 79 0.69 47.31 26.50
C GLU A 79 0.20 45.86 26.66
N GLN A 80 -1.09 45.67 26.96
CA GLN A 80 -1.70 44.34 27.05
C GLN A 80 -1.70 43.61 25.69
N LEU A 81 -2.05 44.31 24.61
CA LEU A 81 -2.00 43.75 23.25
C LEU A 81 -0.57 43.41 22.83
N LYS A 82 0.39 44.27 23.15
CA LYS A 82 1.81 44.01 22.87
C LYS A 82 2.30 42.72 23.55
N ARG A 83 1.91 42.50 24.81
CA ARG A 83 2.22 41.25 25.53
C ARG A 83 1.56 40.03 24.88
N LYS A 84 0.28 40.12 24.49
CA LYS A 84 -0.43 39.03 23.80
C LYS A 84 0.23 38.68 22.46
N VAL A 85 0.62 39.69 21.68
CA VAL A 85 1.33 39.49 20.42
C VAL A 85 2.65 38.78 20.65
N GLN A 86 3.40 39.17 21.69
CA GLN A 86 4.67 38.50 22.03
C GLN A 86 4.44 37.03 22.41
N THR A 87 3.50 36.74 23.31
CA THR A 87 3.19 35.36 23.71
C THR A 87 2.76 34.50 22.53
N LEU A 88 1.88 35.02 21.66
CA LEU A 88 1.45 34.30 20.46
C LEU A 88 2.60 34.08 19.46
N HIS A 89 3.55 35.02 19.40
CA HIS A 89 4.75 34.87 18.56
C HIS A 89 5.64 33.75 19.08
N ASP A 90 5.90 33.72 20.39
CA ASP A 90 6.71 32.69 21.04
C ASP A 90 6.04 31.30 20.91
N ASP A 91 4.72 31.23 21.05
CA ASP A 91 3.93 30.00 20.85
C ASP A 91 3.96 29.54 19.37
N LEU A 92 3.86 30.47 18.43
CA LEU A 92 3.95 30.17 17.00
C LEU A 92 5.36 29.65 16.65
N GLU A 93 6.40 30.26 17.18
CA GLU A 93 7.78 29.81 16.96
C GLU A 93 7.99 28.40 17.52
N SER A 94 7.51 28.15 18.74
CA SER A 94 7.55 26.82 19.38
C SER A 94 6.81 25.75 18.56
N THR A 95 5.61 26.08 18.05
CA THR A 95 4.83 25.15 17.22
C THR A 95 5.49 24.89 15.87
N VAL A 96 6.04 25.91 15.21
CA VAL A 96 6.80 25.77 13.96
C VAL A 96 8.04 24.89 14.18
N GLN A 97 8.77 25.11 15.27
CA GLN A 97 9.95 24.30 15.60
C GLN A 97 9.57 22.84 15.88
N LYS A 98 8.44 22.60 16.55
CA LYS A 98 7.91 21.24 16.79
C LYS A 98 7.51 20.54 15.49
N ILE A 99 6.83 21.24 14.58
CA ILE A 99 6.47 20.72 13.25
C ILE A 99 7.74 20.34 12.49
N ARG A 100 8.74 21.22 12.47
CA ARG A 100 10.02 20.98 11.78
C ARG A 100 10.73 19.73 12.32
N CYS A 101 10.77 19.55 13.65
CA CYS A 101 11.41 18.39 14.28
C CYS A 101 10.66 17.08 13.95
N LEU A 102 9.32 17.11 13.91
CA LEU A 102 8.50 15.95 13.53
C LEU A 102 8.65 15.61 12.04
N GLU A 103 8.77 16.63 11.17
CA GLU A 103 9.01 16.45 9.75
C GLU A 103 10.39 15.83 9.48
N THR A 104 11.45 16.30 10.14
CA THR A 104 12.79 15.72 9.99
C THR A 104 12.85 14.27 10.50
N GLN A 105 12.22 13.98 11.65
CA GLN A 105 12.12 12.60 12.17
C GLN A 105 11.30 11.65 11.25
N SER A 106 10.33 12.18 10.51
CA SER A 106 9.51 11.41 9.56
C SER A 106 10.22 11.18 8.21
N ASN A 107 11.11 12.09 7.81
CA ASN A 107 11.81 12.05 6.52
C ASN A 107 13.17 11.33 6.54
N GLU A 108 13.87 11.25 7.68
CA GLU A 108 15.23 10.67 7.77
C GLU A 108 15.32 9.13 7.58
N GLY A 109 14.25 8.46 7.13
CA GLY A 109 14.27 7.01 6.91
C GLY A 109 13.34 6.47 5.83
N ARG A 110 12.76 7.31 4.97
CA ARG A 110 11.88 6.84 3.88
C ARG A 110 12.09 7.67 2.62
N ASP A 111 13.02 7.23 1.77
CA ASP A 111 12.74 7.25 0.34
C ASP A 111 11.44 6.45 0.17
N LYS A 112 10.31 7.15 0.08
CA LYS A 112 9.01 6.53 -0.13
C LYS A 112 9.01 5.97 -1.54
N VAL A 113 9.41 4.71 -1.67
CA VAL A 113 9.13 3.94 -2.88
C VAL A 113 7.61 3.80 -2.96
N VAL A 114 7.01 4.56 -3.87
CA VAL A 114 5.58 4.46 -4.20
C VAL A 114 5.47 3.43 -5.31
N LEU A 115 5.00 2.23 -4.97
CA LEU A 115 4.61 1.22 -5.96
C LEU A 115 3.11 1.37 -6.25
N PRO A 116 2.70 1.54 -7.52
CA PRO A 116 1.29 1.45 -7.91
C PRO A 116 0.69 0.12 -7.45
N TYR A 117 -0.58 0.15 -7.02
CA TYR A 117 -1.27 -1.06 -6.58
C TYR A 117 -1.47 -2.04 -7.73
N ASP A 118 -1.81 -1.55 -8.92
CA ASP A 118 -2.09 -2.37 -10.09
C ASP A 118 -0.89 -3.28 -10.44
N ASP A 119 0.34 -2.76 -10.32
CA ASP A 119 1.57 -3.52 -10.53
C ASP A 119 1.75 -4.65 -9.50
N LEU A 120 1.27 -4.45 -8.26
CA LEU A 120 1.33 -5.45 -7.19
C LEU A 120 0.20 -6.47 -7.31
N GLU A 121 -0.97 -6.06 -7.79
CA GLU A 121 -2.13 -6.94 -7.96
C GLU A 121 -1.81 -8.10 -8.89
N ASP A 122 -1.18 -7.82 -10.03
CA ASP A 122 -0.74 -8.85 -10.98
C ASP A 122 0.24 -9.84 -10.33
N ILE A 123 1.18 -9.36 -9.53
CA ILE A 123 2.22 -10.18 -8.85
C ILE A 123 1.59 -11.13 -7.81
N ILE A 124 0.57 -10.67 -7.08
CA ILE A 124 -0.05 -11.45 -5.99
C ILE A 124 -1.26 -12.26 -6.46
N SER A 125 -1.67 -12.12 -7.71
CA SER A 125 -2.80 -12.84 -8.30
C SER A 125 -2.41 -14.23 -8.82
N CYS A 126 -3.35 -15.17 -8.73
CA CYS A 126 -3.15 -16.52 -9.24
C CYS A 126 -3.45 -16.60 -10.73
N ASN A 127 -2.52 -17.11 -11.55
CA ASN A 127 -2.75 -17.29 -13.00
C ASN A 127 -3.81 -18.34 -13.38
N ILE A 128 -4.40 -19.06 -12.41
CA ILE A 128 -5.53 -19.99 -12.64
C ILE A 128 -6.86 -19.33 -12.31
N CYS A 129 -6.99 -18.78 -11.10
CA CYS A 129 -8.28 -18.27 -10.60
C CYS A 129 -8.36 -16.75 -10.53
N THR A 130 -7.30 -16.04 -10.95
CA THR A 130 -7.15 -14.58 -10.98
C THR A 130 -7.39 -13.87 -9.65
N ASN A 131 -7.47 -14.61 -8.54
CA ASN A 131 -7.65 -14.07 -7.20
C ASN A 131 -6.32 -13.97 -6.45
N THR A 132 -6.26 -13.12 -5.44
CA THR A 132 -5.12 -12.98 -4.53
C THR A 132 -4.74 -14.31 -3.87
N MET A 133 -3.45 -14.66 -3.94
CA MET A 133 -2.92 -15.92 -3.43
C MET A 133 -2.64 -15.90 -1.91
N PHE A 134 -3.66 -16.09 -1.07
CA PHE A 134 -3.45 -16.15 0.39
C PHE A 134 -2.69 -17.39 0.90
N VAL A 135 -2.73 -18.48 0.13
CA VAL A 135 -1.96 -19.71 0.39
C VAL A 135 -1.18 -20.08 -0.88
N PRO A 136 -0.09 -19.35 -1.18
CA PRO A 136 0.68 -19.53 -2.40
C PRO A 136 1.62 -20.72 -2.29
N TYR A 137 1.72 -21.51 -3.35
CA TYR A 137 2.65 -22.63 -3.50
C TYR A 137 3.45 -22.46 -4.78
N ILE A 138 4.76 -22.67 -4.69
CA ILE A 138 5.72 -22.56 -5.78
C ILE A 138 6.10 -23.94 -6.33
N LEU A 139 6.18 -24.04 -7.66
CA LEU A 139 6.66 -25.23 -8.36
C LEU A 139 8.19 -25.17 -8.50
N SER A 140 8.91 -26.06 -7.81
CA SER A 140 10.39 -26.06 -7.73
C SER A 140 11.12 -26.11 -9.08
N GLY A 141 10.52 -26.72 -10.11
CA GLY A 141 11.15 -26.84 -11.43
C GLY A 141 11.12 -25.57 -12.29
N CYS A 142 10.10 -24.71 -12.13
CA CYS A 142 9.89 -23.54 -13.00
C CYS A 142 9.66 -22.22 -12.27
N GLY A 143 9.45 -22.23 -10.95
CA GLY A 143 9.27 -21.02 -10.14
C GLY A 143 7.86 -20.41 -10.16
N HIS A 144 6.96 -20.85 -11.03
CA HIS A 144 5.58 -20.33 -11.04
C HIS A 144 4.86 -20.66 -9.72
N THR A 145 4.07 -19.68 -9.26
CA THR A 145 3.38 -19.72 -7.97
C THR A 145 1.87 -19.64 -8.19
N PHE A 146 1.10 -20.46 -7.47
CA PHE A 146 -0.35 -20.54 -7.58
C PHE A 146 -0.99 -20.76 -6.21
N CYS A 147 -2.30 -20.58 -6.11
CA CYS A 147 -3.06 -21.02 -4.94
C CYS A 147 -2.92 -22.53 -4.71
N GLN A 148 -2.84 -22.94 -3.43
CA GLN A 148 -2.88 -24.35 -3.02
C GLN A 148 -4.05 -25.11 -3.68
N LYS A 149 -5.26 -24.56 -3.57
CA LYS A 149 -6.48 -25.19 -4.12
C LYS A 149 -6.41 -25.39 -5.63
N CYS A 150 -5.93 -24.39 -6.36
CA CYS A 150 -5.83 -24.46 -7.81
C CYS A 150 -4.82 -25.52 -8.27
N LEU A 151 -3.70 -25.69 -7.56
CA LEU A 151 -2.74 -26.77 -7.85
C LEU A 151 -3.30 -28.15 -7.52
N ILE A 152 -4.03 -28.29 -6.39
CA ILE A 152 -4.69 -29.56 -6.04
C ILE A 152 -5.68 -29.95 -7.14
N GLU A 153 -6.57 -29.04 -7.54
CA GLU A 153 -7.58 -29.31 -8.58
C GLU A 153 -6.94 -29.66 -9.93
N TRP A 154 -5.86 -28.98 -10.29
CA TRP A 154 -5.09 -29.26 -11.50
C TRP A 154 -4.44 -30.65 -11.49
N PHE A 155 -3.81 -31.03 -10.38
CA PHE A 155 -3.20 -32.35 -10.24
C PHE A 155 -4.26 -33.45 -10.10
N ASP A 156 -5.37 -33.19 -9.44
CA ASP A 156 -6.50 -34.14 -9.36
C ASP A 156 -7.09 -34.43 -10.73
N ALA A 157 -7.29 -33.40 -11.57
CA ALA A 157 -7.75 -33.61 -12.94
C ALA A 157 -6.76 -34.46 -13.74
N THR A 158 -5.46 -34.18 -13.59
CA THR A 158 -4.39 -34.95 -14.24
C THR A 158 -4.39 -36.42 -13.78
N LEU A 159 -4.49 -36.65 -12.46
CA LEU A 159 -4.53 -37.98 -11.87
C LEU A 159 -5.78 -38.75 -12.33
N ARG A 160 -6.95 -38.11 -12.33
CA ARG A 160 -8.20 -38.72 -12.78
C ARG A 160 -8.11 -39.16 -14.25
N ASN A 161 -7.57 -38.30 -15.11
CA ASN A 161 -7.36 -38.65 -16.53
C ASN A 161 -6.40 -39.83 -16.68
N PHE A 162 -5.32 -39.85 -15.89
CA PHE A 162 -4.38 -40.96 -15.87
C PHE A 162 -5.02 -42.27 -15.42
N LEU A 163 -5.81 -42.26 -14.34
CA LEU A 163 -6.51 -43.46 -13.84
C LEU A 163 -7.54 -43.98 -14.85
N ASN A 164 -8.28 -43.10 -15.51
CA ASN A 164 -9.21 -43.48 -16.57
C ASN A 164 -8.49 -44.15 -17.76
N ALA A 165 -7.29 -43.66 -18.12
CA ALA A 165 -6.48 -44.24 -19.19
C ALA A 165 -5.73 -45.52 -18.75
N ASN A 166 -5.60 -45.77 -17.45
CA ASN A 166 -4.89 -46.92 -16.89
C ASN A 166 -5.74 -47.65 -15.84
N PRO A 167 -6.81 -48.39 -16.23
CA PRO A 167 -7.73 -49.03 -15.29
C PRO A 167 -7.08 -50.05 -14.34
N HIS A 168 -5.94 -50.61 -14.72
CA HIS A 168 -5.19 -51.59 -13.93
C HIS A 168 -4.09 -50.96 -13.07
N TYR A 169 -3.95 -49.62 -13.07
CA TYR A 169 -2.95 -48.95 -12.26
C TYR A 169 -3.28 -49.10 -10.78
N ASN A 170 -2.34 -49.66 -10.02
CA ASN A 170 -2.40 -49.72 -8.57
C ASN A 170 -1.20 -48.97 -7.97
N PRO A 171 -1.40 -47.83 -7.29
CA PRO A 171 -0.32 -47.05 -6.70
C PRO A 171 0.43 -47.80 -5.58
N ASN A 172 -0.20 -48.83 -5.01
CA ASN A 172 0.37 -49.67 -3.95
C ASN A 172 0.94 -50.99 -4.50
N GLN A 173 1.07 -51.13 -5.82
CA GLN A 173 1.65 -52.35 -6.40
C GLN A 173 3.12 -52.45 -5.97
N PRO A 174 3.52 -53.52 -5.27
CA PRO A 174 4.89 -53.66 -4.80
C PRO A 174 5.82 -53.69 -6.01
N LEU A 175 6.84 -52.83 -5.99
CA LEU A 175 7.95 -52.93 -6.93
C LEU A 175 8.61 -54.29 -6.74
N GLY A 176 8.99 -54.94 -7.85
CA GLY A 176 9.73 -56.20 -7.78
C GLY A 176 11.00 -56.01 -6.92
N PRO A 177 11.41 -57.04 -6.16
CA PRO A 177 12.50 -56.93 -5.18
C PRO A 177 13.80 -56.40 -5.79
N HIS A 178 14.06 -56.71 -7.06
CA HIS A 178 15.21 -56.22 -7.80
C HIS A 178 15.15 -54.71 -8.09
N LEU A 179 13.99 -54.18 -8.51
CA LEU A 179 13.81 -52.74 -8.71
C LEU A 179 13.85 -51.96 -7.40
N ALA A 180 13.24 -52.50 -6.34
CA ALA A 180 13.29 -51.88 -5.03
C ALA A 180 14.74 -51.77 -4.52
N ALA A 181 15.53 -52.84 -4.64
CA ALA A 181 16.95 -52.83 -4.27
C ALA A 181 17.78 -51.86 -5.10
N LEU A 182 17.52 -51.77 -6.42
CA LEU A 182 18.21 -50.83 -7.32
C LEU A 182 17.93 -49.36 -6.94
N LEU A 183 16.69 -49.03 -6.56
CA LEU A 183 16.32 -47.68 -6.13
C LEU A 183 16.98 -47.25 -4.81
N GLN A 184 17.31 -48.22 -3.95
CA GLN A 184 18.00 -47.98 -2.68
C GLN A 184 19.52 -47.74 -2.84
N GLN A 185 20.08 -47.85 -4.05
CA GLN A 185 21.50 -47.67 -4.30
C GLN A 185 21.77 -46.36 -5.06
N PRO A 186 22.13 -45.26 -4.37
CA PRO A 186 22.31 -43.93 -4.99
C PRO A 186 23.33 -43.92 -6.14
N GLN A 187 24.34 -44.78 -6.06
CA GLN A 187 25.41 -44.89 -7.05
C GLN A 187 24.89 -45.37 -8.40
N LEU A 188 23.87 -46.24 -8.41
CA LEU A 188 23.31 -46.79 -9.64
C LEU A 188 22.34 -45.82 -10.32
N LEU A 189 21.72 -44.90 -9.58
CA LEU A 189 20.88 -43.84 -10.16
C LEU A 189 21.67 -42.88 -11.06
N MET A 190 22.99 -42.79 -10.86
CA MET A 190 23.89 -42.00 -11.71
C MET A 190 24.37 -42.75 -12.96
N ASN A 191 24.09 -44.05 -13.07
CA ASN A 191 24.43 -44.85 -14.25
C ASN A 191 23.29 -44.80 -15.27
N PRO A 192 23.52 -44.29 -16.51
CA PRO A 192 22.49 -44.19 -17.54
C PRO A 192 21.81 -45.51 -17.90
N ALA A 193 22.56 -46.63 -17.88
CA ALA A 193 22.00 -47.94 -18.20
C ALA A 193 21.06 -48.44 -17.09
N ALA A 194 21.43 -48.24 -15.83
CA ALA A 194 20.59 -48.58 -14.70
C ALA A 194 19.35 -47.68 -14.63
N ALA A 195 19.49 -46.37 -14.92
CA ALA A 195 18.37 -45.44 -15.01
C ALA A 195 17.39 -45.84 -16.13
N ALA A 196 17.89 -46.24 -17.31
CA ALA A 196 17.06 -46.74 -18.40
C ALA A 196 16.35 -48.06 -18.04
N PHE A 197 17.04 -48.98 -17.36
CA PHE A 197 16.44 -50.22 -16.87
C PHE A 197 15.31 -49.94 -15.86
N ILE A 198 15.55 -49.07 -14.88
CA ILE A 198 14.54 -48.67 -13.89
C ILE A 198 13.35 -48.04 -14.60
N ALA A 199 13.57 -47.11 -15.53
CA ALA A 199 12.49 -46.47 -16.28
C ALA A 199 11.66 -47.48 -17.09
N ALA A 200 12.30 -48.41 -17.79
CA ALA A 200 11.64 -49.41 -18.62
C ALA A 200 10.78 -50.41 -17.84
N HIS A 201 11.11 -50.66 -16.56
CA HIS A 201 10.42 -51.63 -15.70
C HIS A 201 9.58 -50.96 -14.59
N SER A 202 9.61 -49.64 -14.50
CA SER A 202 8.76 -48.90 -13.57
C SER A 202 7.32 -48.84 -14.09
N PRO A 203 6.31 -48.97 -13.21
CA PRO A 203 4.92 -48.77 -13.62
C PRO A 203 4.73 -47.33 -14.15
N PRO A 204 3.86 -47.14 -15.15
CA PRO A 204 3.56 -45.80 -15.67
C PRO A 204 3.07 -44.91 -14.53
N GLN A 205 3.45 -43.64 -14.54
CA GLN A 205 3.06 -42.68 -13.51
C GLN A 205 2.34 -41.47 -14.12
N PRO A 206 1.43 -40.84 -13.37
CA PRO A 206 0.83 -39.58 -13.79
C PRO A 206 1.92 -38.52 -13.97
N GLN A 207 1.87 -37.82 -15.10
CA GLN A 207 2.80 -36.73 -15.41
C GLN A 207 2.13 -35.39 -15.10
N TYR A 208 2.54 -34.77 -13.99
CA TYR A 208 2.07 -33.45 -13.60
C TYR A 208 2.89 -32.36 -14.27
N ASN A 209 2.22 -31.31 -14.76
CA ASN A 209 2.85 -30.20 -15.47
C ASN A 209 2.43 -28.85 -14.87
N CYS A 210 3.26 -27.83 -15.04
CA CYS A 210 2.91 -26.46 -14.67
C CYS A 210 1.72 -25.96 -15.52
N PRO A 211 0.67 -25.38 -14.90
CA PRO A 211 -0.46 -24.79 -15.60
C PRO A 211 -0.08 -23.69 -16.60
N GLU A 212 1.00 -22.96 -16.32
CA GLU A 212 1.42 -21.79 -17.09
C GLU A 212 2.45 -22.14 -18.17
N CYS A 213 3.61 -22.66 -17.77
CA CYS A 213 4.70 -22.95 -18.72
C CYS A 213 4.77 -24.42 -19.17
N ARG A 214 3.89 -25.29 -18.68
CA ARG A 214 3.86 -26.74 -18.96
C ARG A 214 5.12 -27.53 -18.58
N ALA A 215 6.06 -26.93 -17.87
CA ALA A 215 7.24 -27.62 -17.35
C ALA A 215 6.83 -28.79 -16.44
N PRO A 216 7.55 -29.94 -16.49
CA PRO A 216 7.22 -31.10 -15.69
C PRO A 216 7.44 -30.84 -14.20
N VAL A 217 6.46 -31.22 -13.38
CA VAL A 217 6.50 -31.11 -11.91
C VAL A 217 6.85 -32.48 -11.36
N LYS A 218 8.09 -32.63 -10.87
CA LYS A 218 8.65 -33.91 -10.40
C LYS A 218 8.63 -34.10 -8.88
N SER A 219 8.27 -33.06 -8.14
CA SER A 219 8.25 -33.04 -6.67
C SER A 219 7.08 -32.23 -6.15
N ALA A 220 6.68 -32.49 -4.90
CA ALA A 220 5.64 -31.74 -4.22
C ALA A 220 5.91 -30.21 -4.26
N PRO A 221 4.88 -29.38 -4.56
CA PRO A 221 4.98 -27.93 -4.43
C PRO A 221 5.34 -27.52 -3.00
N THR A 222 6.06 -26.41 -2.87
CA THR A 222 6.45 -25.84 -1.56
C THR A 222 5.67 -24.57 -1.28
N GLU A 223 5.24 -24.34 -0.04
CA GLU A 223 4.57 -23.09 0.30
C GLU A 223 5.52 -21.90 0.10
N ASN A 224 5.09 -20.88 -0.63
CA ASN A 224 5.87 -19.69 -0.91
C ASN A 224 5.65 -18.64 0.19
N PHE A 225 6.35 -18.77 1.31
CA PHE A 225 6.20 -17.87 2.45
C PHE A 225 6.52 -16.40 2.12
N GLY A 226 7.46 -16.15 1.21
CA GLY A 226 7.76 -14.79 0.75
C GLY A 226 6.56 -14.13 0.07
N MET A 227 5.94 -14.85 -0.88
CA MET A 227 4.73 -14.37 -1.54
C MET A 227 3.56 -14.21 -0.55
N LYS A 228 3.44 -15.12 0.42
CA LYS A 228 2.43 -15.03 1.48
C LYS A 228 2.60 -13.76 2.32
N SER A 229 3.82 -13.43 2.70
CA SER A 229 4.13 -12.19 3.42
C SER A 229 3.80 -10.95 2.58
N LEU A 230 4.07 -10.98 1.27
CA LEU A 230 3.73 -9.89 0.37
C LEU A 230 2.23 -9.68 0.27
N VAL A 231 1.46 -10.76 0.05
CA VAL A 231 -0.01 -10.75 0.03
C VAL A 231 -0.57 -10.17 1.33
N GLN A 232 -0.04 -10.59 2.48
CA GLN A 232 -0.48 -10.06 3.78
C GLN A 232 -0.17 -8.57 3.95
N MET A 233 0.99 -8.12 3.48
CA MET A 233 1.38 -6.71 3.53
C MET A 233 0.41 -5.84 2.71
N VAL A 234 0.10 -6.27 1.49
CA VAL A 234 -0.83 -5.56 0.60
C VAL A 234 -2.25 -5.56 1.19
N ALA A 235 -2.74 -6.70 1.67
CA ALA A 235 -4.05 -6.81 2.30
C ALA A 235 -4.18 -5.87 3.52
N ASN A 236 -3.15 -5.81 4.37
CA ASN A 236 -3.11 -4.91 5.53
C ASN A 236 -3.11 -3.44 5.11
N ALA A 237 -2.34 -3.07 4.08
CA ALA A 237 -2.31 -1.70 3.56
C ALA A 237 -3.67 -1.26 3.02
N ARG A 238 -4.44 -2.19 2.42
CA ARG A 238 -5.79 -1.94 1.91
C ARG A 238 -6.90 -2.12 2.95
N LYS A 239 -6.58 -2.61 4.15
CA LYS A 239 -7.55 -2.99 5.20
C LYS A 239 -8.54 -4.06 4.73
N GLU A 240 -8.06 -5.00 3.92
CA GLU A 240 -8.84 -6.15 3.47
C GLU A 240 -8.90 -7.26 4.51
N ALA A 241 -9.99 -8.02 4.50
CA ALA A 241 -10.13 -9.19 5.34
C ALA A 241 -9.20 -10.31 4.85
N ILE A 242 -8.28 -10.75 5.71
CA ILE A 242 -7.42 -11.91 5.44
C ILE A 242 -8.19 -13.18 5.84
N PRO A 243 -8.37 -14.16 4.93
CA PRO A 243 -8.99 -15.43 5.26
C PRO A 243 -8.24 -16.14 6.40
N PRO A 244 -8.94 -16.84 7.30
CA PRO A 244 -8.29 -17.60 8.35
C PRO A 244 -7.39 -18.69 7.74
N PRO A 245 -6.25 -19.00 8.38
CA PRO A 245 -5.37 -20.05 7.88
C PRO A 245 -6.12 -21.40 7.85
N PRO A 246 -5.92 -22.22 6.81
CA PRO A 246 -6.51 -23.55 6.78
C PRO A 246 -5.96 -24.40 7.93
N ALA A 247 -6.79 -25.28 8.48
CA ALA A 247 -6.35 -26.26 9.46
C ALA A 247 -5.21 -27.11 8.87
N ARG A 248 -4.12 -27.30 9.62
CA ARG A 248 -2.98 -28.10 9.15
C ARG A 248 -3.35 -29.58 9.19
N PRO A 249 -3.37 -30.29 8.06
CA PRO A 249 -3.55 -31.74 8.07
C PRO A 249 -2.35 -32.43 8.70
N ARG A 250 -2.56 -33.64 9.25
CA ARG A 250 -1.50 -34.49 9.82
C ARG A 250 -0.51 -35.00 8.76
N ALA A 251 -0.96 -35.12 7.51
CA ALA A 251 -0.16 -35.53 6.37
C ALA A 251 -0.03 -34.39 5.35
N SER A 252 1.02 -34.44 4.52
CA SER A 252 1.17 -33.48 3.42
C SER A 252 -0.02 -33.56 2.48
N VAL A 253 -0.61 -32.42 2.10
CA VAL A 253 -1.68 -32.39 1.08
C VAL A 253 -1.20 -32.92 -0.28
N TRP A 254 0.12 -32.99 -0.47
CA TRP A 254 0.76 -33.44 -1.71
C TRP A 254 1.10 -34.92 -1.73
N GLU A 255 0.93 -35.64 -0.60
CA GLU A 255 1.34 -37.05 -0.43
C GLU A 255 0.71 -37.97 -1.49
N GLY A 256 -0.55 -37.71 -1.87
CA GLY A 256 -1.27 -38.49 -2.88
C GLY A 256 -0.78 -38.30 -4.32
N PHE A 257 -0.11 -37.18 -4.62
CA PHE A 257 0.43 -36.88 -5.94
C PHE A 257 1.92 -37.20 -6.03
N PHE A 258 2.66 -37.00 -4.94
CA PHE A 258 4.11 -37.14 -4.87
C PHE A 258 4.49 -37.98 -3.64
N PRO A 259 4.25 -39.31 -3.68
CA PRO A 259 4.56 -40.18 -2.56
C PRO A 259 6.07 -40.21 -2.29
N ARG A 260 6.46 -40.16 -1.01
CA ARG A 260 7.86 -40.33 -0.61
C ARG A 260 8.26 -41.78 -0.85
N ARG A 261 9.16 -42.00 -1.81
CA ARG A 261 9.80 -43.31 -1.98
C ARG A 261 10.90 -43.42 -0.93
N THR A 262 10.55 -43.99 0.22
CA THR A 262 11.50 -44.42 1.25
C THR A 262 12.05 -45.80 0.91
#